data_AF-A0A8B5ZNN5-F1
#
_entry.id   AF-A0A8B5ZNN5-F1
#
_cell.length_a   1.000
_cell.length_b   1.000
_cell.length_c   1.000
_cell.angle_alpha   90.00
_cell.angle_beta   90.00
_cell.angle_gamma   90.00
#
_symmetry.space_group_name_H-M   'P 1'
#
loop_
_entity.id
_entity.type
_entity.pdbx_description
1 polymer ?
#
loop_
_entity_poly.entity_id
_entity_poly.type
_entity_poly.pdbx_seq_one_letter_code
_entity_poly.pdbx_strand_id
1 'polypeptide(L)'
;MGRSAINSRERSASTFYSLRFVMNVQIHPSYFRKIVLSEPFSQMIDVAAASGSITHKAYVCLAIARFTKLLPTAINPAVEAEINRRIKTSSIQAAKAGGVA
;
A
#
# COMPACT_ATOMS: atom_id res chain seq x y z
N MET A 1 14.92 57.70 27.63
CA MET A 1 16.33 57.53 27.22
C MET A 1 16.61 56.04 27.10
N GLY A 2 17.04 55.61 25.91
CA GLY A 2 17.05 54.22 25.48
C GLY A 2 18.09 53.34 26.17
N ARG A 3 17.82 52.04 26.14
CA ARG A 3 18.83 50.99 26.35
C ARG A 3 18.75 50.03 25.17
N SER A 4 19.71 50.18 24.28
CA SER A 4 20.06 49.21 23.25
C SER A 4 21.48 48.71 23.51
N ALA A 5 21.88 47.67 22.78
CA ALA A 5 23.09 46.83 22.85
C ALA A 5 22.96 45.64 23.84
N ILE A 6 22.41 44.51 23.42
CA ILE A 6 23.06 43.45 22.62
C ILE A 6 24.32 42.95 23.33
N ASN A 7 24.22 41.79 24.00
CA ASN A 7 25.40 40.95 24.16
C ASN A 7 25.06 39.47 23.92
N SER A 8 25.67 39.01 22.83
CA SER A 8 25.82 37.68 22.29
C SER A 8 25.70 36.51 23.27
N ARG A 9 24.77 35.61 22.97
CA ARG A 9 25.06 34.18 23.08
C ARG A 9 24.34 33.48 21.96
N GLU A 10 25.05 33.36 20.83
CA GLU A 10 24.72 32.43 19.77
C GLU A 10 24.57 31.04 20.39
N ARG A 11 23.32 30.64 20.61
CA ARG A 11 22.94 29.23 20.66
C ARG A 11 22.12 29.00 19.42
N SER A 12 22.78 29.07 18.27
CA SER A 12 22.25 28.48 17.04
C SER A 12 22.25 26.97 17.25
N ALA A 13 21.23 26.48 17.95
CA ALA A 13 20.87 25.09 17.89
C ALA A 13 20.37 24.89 16.46
N SER A 14 21.29 24.52 15.56
CA SER A 14 20.93 23.94 14.28
C SER A 14 20.19 22.64 14.57
N THR A 15 18.89 22.75 14.83
CA THR A 15 17.96 21.63 14.74
C THR A 15 17.98 21.23 13.27
N PHE A 16 18.85 20.30 12.93
CA PHE A 16 18.82 19.61 11.64
C PHE A 16 17.48 18.88 11.58
N TYR A 17 16.47 19.54 11.04
CA TYR A 17 15.25 18.89 10.62
C TYR A 17 15.64 17.93 9.50
N SER A 18 15.77 16.64 9.83
CA SER A 18 15.88 15.59 8.83
C SER A 18 14.56 15.56 8.08
N LEU A 19 14.49 16.31 6.98
CA LEU A 19 13.41 16.26 5.99
C LEU A 19 13.45 14.89 5.35
N ARG A 20 12.74 13.93 5.94
CA ARG A 20 12.49 12.62 5.34
C ARG A 20 11.53 12.87 4.18
N PHE A 21 12.07 13.10 2.99
CA PHE A 21 11.28 13.08 1.76
C PHE A 21 10.71 11.67 1.61
N VAL A 22 9.46 11.48 2.04
CA VAL A 22 8.67 10.29 1.70
C VAL A 22 8.28 10.47 0.25
N MET A 23 9.18 10.16 -0.68
CA MET A 23 8.78 9.92 -2.06
C MET A 23 7.74 8.80 -2.00
N ASN A 24 6.49 9.14 -2.29
CA ASN A 24 5.38 8.19 -2.32
C ASN A 24 5.51 7.34 -3.59
N VAL A 25 6.56 6.50 -3.63
CA VAL A 25 6.84 5.60 -4.73
C VAL A 25 5.73 4.55 -4.72
N GLN A 26 4.86 4.60 -5.71
CA GLN A 26 3.83 3.57 -5.92
C GLN A 26 4.25 2.66 -7.06
N ILE A 27 3.86 1.40 -6.97
CA ILE A 27 4.05 0.46 -8.07
C ILE A 27 3.27 0.93 -9.30
N HIS A 28 3.91 0.90 -10.48
CA HIS A 28 3.21 1.25 -11.72
C HIS A 28 2.06 0.25 -11.98
N PRO A 29 0.83 0.71 -12.30
CA PRO A 29 -0.35 -0.16 -12.42
C PRO A 29 -0.17 -1.32 -13.40
N SER A 30 0.46 -1.07 -14.56
CA SER A 30 0.70 -2.12 -15.57
C SER A 30 1.67 -3.19 -15.08
N TYR A 31 2.64 -2.84 -14.23
CA TYR A 31 3.58 -3.80 -13.67
C TYR A 31 2.89 -4.63 -12.57
N PHE A 32 2.14 -3.95 -11.69
CA PHE A 32 1.32 -4.62 -10.69
C PHE A 32 0.34 -5.63 -11.31
N ARG A 33 -0.32 -5.25 -12.42
CA ARG A 33 -1.25 -6.14 -13.13
C ARG A 33 -0.59 -7.42 -13.63
N LYS A 34 0.66 -7.35 -14.10
CA LYS A 34 1.41 -8.55 -14.52
C LYS A 34 1.70 -9.47 -13.33
N ILE A 35 2.04 -8.91 -12.17
CA ILE A 35 2.32 -9.67 -10.96
C ILE A 35 1.06 -10.41 -10.48
N VAL A 36 -0.06 -9.70 -10.33
CA VAL A 36 -1.28 -10.31 -9.77
C VAL A 36 -1.94 -11.34 -10.70
N LEU A 37 -1.60 -11.33 -11.99
CA LEU A 37 -2.02 -12.34 -12.95
C LEU A 37 -1.05 -13.53 -13.02
N SER A 38 0.15 -13.41 -12.46
CA SER A 38 1.13 -14.48 -12.43
C SER A 38 0.96 -15.38 -11.22
N GLU A 39 1.22 -16.67 -11.39
CA GLU A 39 1.33 -17.59 -10.25
C GLU A 39 2.67 -17.40 -9.52
N PRO A 40 2.71 -17.48 -8.18
CA PRO A 40 1.62 -17.91 -7.28
C PRO A 40 0.69 -16.77 -6.80
N PHE A 41 0.94 -15.53 -7.22
CA PHE A 41 0.26 -14.35 -6.66
C PHE A 41 -1.23 -14.32 -6.98
N SER A 42 -1.64 -14.80 -8.15
CA SER A 42 -3.07 -14.88 -8.50
C SER A 42 -3.83 -15.74 -7.49
N GLN A 43 -3.36 -16.96 -7.22
CA GLN A 43 -3.99 -17.85 -6.22
C GLN A 43 -4.00 -17.23 -4.82
N MET A 44 -2.92 -16.59 -4.39
CA MET A 44 -2.86 -15.96 -3.08
C MET A 44 -3.91 -14.83 -2.94
N ILE A 45 -4.13 -14.06 -3.99
CA ILE A 45 -5.15 -13.00 -4.03
C ILE A 45 -6.56 -13.60 -4.02
N ASP A 46 -6.79 -14.70 -4.72
CA ASP A 46 -8.08 -15.40 -4.69
C ASP A 46 -8.42 -15.93 -3.30
N VAL A 47 -7.44 -16.53 -2.60
CA VAL A 47 -7.61 -16.97 -1.20
C VAL A 47 -7.88 -15.79 -0.28
N ALA A 48 -7.17 -14.66 -0.46
CA ALA A 48 -7.41 -13.46 0.33
C ALA A 48 -8.80 -12.86 0.07
N ALA A 49 -9.26 -12.88 -1.18
CA ALA A 49 -10.59 -12.42 -1.57
C ALA A 49 -11.70 -13.34 -1.03
N ALA A 50 -11.53 -14.66 -1.10
CA ALA A 50 -12.52 -15.63 -0.64
C ALA A 50 -12.63 -15.68 0.89
N SER A 51 -11.50 -15.57 1.60
CA SER A 51 -11.48 -15.65 3.06
C SER A 51 -11.91 -14.36 3.75
N GLY A 52 -11.74 -13.19 3.11
CA GLY A 52 -11.97 -11.88 3.73
C GLY A 52 -11.02 -11.56 4.90
N SER A 53 -10.05 -12.43 5.20
CA SER A 53 -9.17 -12.32 6.37
C SER A 53 -8.11 -11.25 6.18
N ILE A 54 -8.03 -10.31 7.13
CA ILE A 54 -7.01 -9.25 7.17
C ILE A 54 -5.60 -9.87 7.16
N THR A 55 -5.40 -11.01 7.81
CA THR A 55 -4.13 -11.72 7.84
C THR A 55 -3.70 -12.19 6.45
N HIS A 56 -4.62 -12.74 5.65
CA HIS A 56 -4.31 -13.14 4.28
C HIS A 56 -3.96 -11.92 3.41
N LYS A 57 -4.70 -10.82 3.56
CA LYS A 57 -4.38 -9.57 2.85
C LYS A 57 -2.98 -9.05 3.20
N ALA A 58 -2.63 -9.03 4.48
CA ALA A 58 -1.30 -8.61 4.95
C ALA A 58 -0.19 -9.51 4.40
N TYR A 59 -0.43 -10.83 4.36
CA TYR A 59 0.53 -11.80 3.81
C TYR A 59 0.77 -11.59 2.31
N VAL A 60 -0.30 -11.39 1.53
CA VAL A 60 -0.21 -11.07 0.10
C VAL A 60 0.58 -9.78 -0.14
N CYS A 61 0.26 -8.73 0.63
CA CYS A 61 0.94 -7.45 0.54
C CYS A 61 2.45 -7.58 0.84
N LEU A 62 2.80 -8.34 1.88
CA LEU A 62 4.19 -8.61 2.24
C LEU A 62 4.93 -9.44 1.17
N ALA A 63 4.27 -10.44 0.59
CA ALA A 63 4.86 -11.28 -0.45
C ALA A 63 5.17 -10.47 -1.72
N ILE A 64 4.23 -9.64 -2.18
CA ILE A 64 4.43 -8.79 -3.36
C ILE A 64 5.46 -7.70 -3.07
N ALA A 65 5.49 -7.14 -1.86
CA ALA A 65 6.51 -6.18 -1.43
C ALA A 65 7.91 -6.77 -1.52
N ARG A 66 8.10 -7.99 -1.02
CA ARG A 66 9.38 -8.71 -1.12
C ARG A 66 9.77 -9.00 -2.56
N PHE A 67 8.82 -9.46 -3.39
CA PHE A 67 9.08 -9.76 -4.80
C PHE A 67 9.51 -8.52 -5.60
N THR A 68 8.86 -7.39 -5.36
CA THR A 68 9.10 -6.13 -6.07
C THR A 68 10.21 -5.28 -5.48
N LYS A 69 10.72 -5.65 -4.29
CA LYS A 69 11.68 -4.87 -3.51
C LYS A 69 11.17 -3.46 -3.17
N LEU A 70 9.86 -3.32 -3.02
CA LEU A 70 9.21 -2.07 -2.61
C LEU A 70 8.73 -2.16 -1.16
N LEU A 71 8.49 -1.00 -0.55
CA LEU A 71 7.85 -0.94 0.76
C LEU A 71 6.40 -1.43 0.66
N PRO A 72 5.84 -2.11 1.68
CA PRO A 72 4.44 -2.51 1.67
C PRO A 72 3.48 -1.34 1.42
N THR A 73 3.81 -0.14 1.91
CA THR A 73 3.03 1.08 1.67
C THR A 73 2.92 1.48 0.20
N ALA A 74 3.88 1.09 -0.64
CA ALA A 74 3.91 1.35 -2.08
C ALA A 74 2.94 0.46 -2.88
N ILE A 75 2.46 -0.65 -2.29
CA ILE A 75 1.70 -1.70 -2.98
C ILE A 75 0.35 -1.95 -2.31
N ASN A 76 0.22 -1.66 -1.01
CA ASN A 76 -0.98 -1.90 -0.24
C ASN A 76 -2.27 -1.37 -0.92
N PRO A 77 -2.30 -0.13 -1.45
CA PRO A 77 -3.49 0.37 -2.14
C PRO A 77 -3.87 -0.46 -3.37
N ALA A 78 -2.87 -0.91 -4.14
CA ALA A 78 -3.09 -1.70 -5.35
C ALA A 78 -3.57 -3.11 -5.01
N VAL A 79 -3.02 -3.73 -3.96
CA VAL A 79 -3.43 -5.06 -3.46
C VAL A 79 -4.87 -5.01 -2.94
N GLU A 80 -5.21 -4.04 -2.10
CA GLU A 80 -6.58 -3.89 -1.60
C GLU A 80 -7.57 -3.65 -2.74
N ALA A 81 -7.24 -2.81 -3.71
CA ALA A 81 -8.08 -2.56 -4.88
C ALA A 81 -8.34 -3.84 -5.68
N GLU A 82 -7.31 -4.66 -5.91
CA GLU A 82 -7.43 -5.91 -6.65
C GLU A 82 -8.23 -6.98 -5.87
N ILE A 83 -7.98 -7.14 -4.56
CA ILE A 83 -8.76 -8.05 -3.72
C ILE A 83 -10.24 -7.64 -3.73
N ASN A 84 -10.53 -6.36 -3.54
CA ASN A 84 -11.90 -5.85 -3.60
C ASN A 84 -12.55 -6.04 -4.97
N ARG A 85 -11.78 -5.92 -6.07
CA ARG A 85 -12.25 -6.23 -7.43
C ARG A 85 -12.63 -7.70 -7.58
N ARG A 86 -11.84 -8.63 -7.03
CA ARG A 86 -12.15 -10.07 -7.08
C ARG A 86 -13.32 -10.46 -6.19
N ILE A 87 -13.48 -9.83 -5.02
CA ILE A 87 -14.66 -9.98 -4.17
C ILE A 87 -15.93 -9.57 -4.94
N LYS A 88 -15.95 -8.37 -5.54
CA LYS A 88 -17.09 -7.89 -6.32
C LYS A 88 -17.40 -8.80 -7.51
N THR A 89 -16.37 -9.27 -8.21
CA THR A 89 -16.55 -10.17 -9.35
C THR A 89 -17.20 -11.49 -8.90
N SER A 90 -16.72 -12.05 -7.79
CA SER A 90 -17.24 -13.29 -7.21
C SER A 90 -18.68 -13.13 -6.73
N SER A 91 -19.02 -12.03 -6.06
CA SER A 91 -20.39 -11.76 -5.61
C SER A 91 -21.37 -11.56 -6.77
N ILE A 92 -20.94 -10.89 -7.85
CA ILE A 92 -21.75 -10.72 -9.07
C ILE A 92 -22.00 -12.07 -9.74
N GLN A 93 -20.98 -12.93 -9.83
CA GLN A 93 -21.12 -14.28 -10.39
C GLN A 93 -22.05 -15.15 -9.54
N ALA A 94 -21.95 -15.09 -8.20
CA ALA A 94 -22.85 -15.79 -7.29
C ALA A 94 -24.31 -15.30 -7.44
N ALA A 95 -24.54 -13.99 -7.52
CA ALA A 95 -25.87 -13.42 -7.73
C ALA A 95 -26.46 -13.83 -9.10
N LYS A 96 -25.64 -13.89 -10.15
CA LYS A 96 -26.06 -14.35 -11.48
C LYS A 96 -26.41 -15.84 -11.50
N ALA A 97 -25.72 -16.66 -10.71
CA ALA A 97 -26.00 -18.10 -10.60
C ALA A 97 -27.23 -18.42 -9.74
N GLY A 98 -27.57 -17.57 -8.76
CA GLY A 98 -28.76 -17.72 -7.91
C GLY A 98 -30.05 -17.09 -8.48
N GLY A 99 -29.95 -16.37 -9.61
CA GLY A 99 -31.07 -15.70 -10.28
C GLY A 99 -31.75 -16.56 -11.37
N VAL A 100 -32.01 -17.84 -11.08
CA VAL A 100 -32.90 -18.70 -11.88
C VAL A 100 -33.87 -19.38 -10.91
N ALA A 101 -34.96 -18.70 -10.62
CA ALA A 101 -36.18 -19.25 -10.03
C ALA A 101 -37.37 -18.47 -10.59
#